data_AF-A0A7X9PQ60-F1
#
_entry.id   AF-A0A7X9PQ60-F1
#
_cell.length_a   1.000
_cell.length_b   1.000
_cell.length_c   1.000
_cell.angle_alpha   90.00
_cell.angle_beta   90.00
_cell.angle_gamma   90.00
#
_symmetry.space_group_name_H-M   'P 1'
#
loop_
_entity.id
_entity.type
_entity.pdbx_description
1 polymer ?
#
loop_
_entity_poly.entity_id
_entity_poly.type
_entity_poly.pdbx_seq_one_letter_code
_entity_poly.pdbx_strand_id
1 'polypeptide(L)'
;MKTKLIGVRYCGGCNPTIDRVRIVSEIQKMLPGGGTLASDTNTAPWETGIMMCGCVSTCIDKSEIRNLARRWIIVAGNNVDMLTVPENEIAQTVVEKINSFS
;
A
#
# COMPACT_ATOMS: atom_id res chain seq x y z
N MET A 1 -2.49 -7.69 21.05
CA MET A 1 -2.39 -7.47 19.59
C MET A 1 -0.96 -7.09 19.27
N LYS A 2 -0.31 -7.73 18.28
CA LYS A 2 1.02 -7.31 17.82
C LYS A 2 0.87 -6.07 16.94
N THR A 3 1.68 -5.06 17.19
CA THR A 3 1.84 -3.90 16.29
C THR A 3 2.33 -4.42 14.93
N LYS A 4 1.60 -4.13 13.85
CA LYS A 4 2.00 -4.50 12.49
C LYS A 4 2.81 -3.37 11.85
N LEU A 5 4.02 -3.68 11.40
CA LEU A 5 4.83 -2.81 10.55
C LEU A 5 4.56 -3.19 9.09
N ILE A 6 4.05 -2.25 8.29
CA ILE A 6 3.68 -2.48 6.89
C ILE A 6 4.55 -1.60 6.01
N GLY A 7 5.25 -2.22 5.06
CA GLY A 7 6.05 -1.48 4.10
C GLY A 7 5.19 -0.62 3.18
N VAL A 8 5.64 0.58 2.83
CA VAL A 8 5.00 1.40 1.80
C VAL A 8 6.01 1.88 0.76
N ARG A 9 5.66 1.71 -0.51
CA ARG A 9 6.42 2.19 -1.66
C ARG A 9 5.53 3.01 -2.56
N TYR A 10 6.05 4.14 -3.04
CA TYR A 10 5.27 5.10 -3.81
C TYR A 10 5.70 5.14 -5.28
N CYS A 11 4.72 5.28 -6.17
CA CYS A 11 4.91 5.55 -7.59
C CYS A 11 3.79 6.45 -8.12
N GLY A 12 3.84 6.81 -9.41
CA GLY A 12 2.79 7.60 -10.07
C GLY A 12 2.81 9.08 -9.70
N GLY A 13 3.97 9.62 -9.31
CA GLY A 13 4.18 11.07 -9.08
C GLY A 13 4.09 11.92 -10.33
N CYS A 14 4.37 11.33 -11.49
CA CYS A 14 4.39 12.03 -12.77
C CYS A 14 2.98 12.34 -13.31
N ASN A 15 1.99 11.48 -13.08
CA ASN A 15 0.63 11.65 -13.58
C ASN A 15 -0.40 10.93 -12.66
N PRO A 16 -0.61 11.41 -11.42
CA PRO A 16 -1.51 10.75 -10.49
C PRO A 16 -2.98 10.93 -10.90
N THR A 17 -3.70 9.81 -10.91
CA THR A 17 -5.17 9.74 -11.05
C THR A 17 -5.90 9.68 -9.71
N ILE A 18 -5.16 9.57 -8.60
CA ILE A 18 -5.66 9.51 -7.21
C ILE A 18 -4.80 10.37 -6.29
N ASP A 19 -5.36 10.82 -5.16
CA ASP A 19 -4.56 11.42 -4.07
C ASP A 19 -3.92 10.34 -3.19
N ARG A 20 -2.78 9.82 -3.65
CA ARG A 20 -2.04 8.77 -2.95
C ARG A 20 -1.55 9.16 -1.56
N VAL A 21 -1.33 10.44 -1.27
CA VAL A 21 -0.83 10.88 0.04
C VAL A 21 -1.99 10.88 1.04
N ARG A 22 -3.15 11.40 0.65
CA ARG A 22 -4.37 11.33 1.44
C ARG A 22 -4.76 9.89 1.74
N ILE A 23 -4.77 9.02 0.73
CA ILE A 23 -5.11 7.59 0.89
C ILE A 23 -4.17 6.91 1.89
N VAL A 24 -2.85 7.13 1.80
CA VAL A 24 -1.92 6.53 2.77
C VAL A 24 -2.12 7.08 4.18
N SER A 25 -2.42 8.38 4.33
CA SER A 25 -2.76 8.96 5.62
C SER A 25 -4.02 8.31 6.22
N GLU A 26 -5.04 8.05 5.41
CA GLU A 26 -6.26 7.36 5.82
C GLU A 26 -5.98 5.91 6.24
N ILE A 27 -5.20 5.16 5.46
CA ILE A 27 -4.75 3.80 5.82
C ILE A 27 -4.06 3.82 7.18
N GLN A 28 -3.09 4.73 7.40
CA GLN A 28 -2.37 4.84 8.66
C GLN A 28 -3.29 5.10 9.87
N LYS A 29 -4.38 5.87 9.68
CA LYS A 29 -5.37 6.14 10.74
C LYS A 29 -6.28 4.93 11.01
N MET A 30 -6.55 4.12 9.99
CA MET A 30 -7.44 2.95 10.06
C MET A 30 -6.74 1.68 10.54
N LEU A 31 -5.40 1.65 10.61
CA LEU A 31 -4.66 0.48 11.06
C LEU A 31 -4.95 0.16 12.55
N PRO A 32 -5.42 -1.06 12.86
CA PRO A 32 -5.77 -1.43 14.23
C PRO A 32 -4.52 -1.60 15.10
N GLY A 33 -4.65 -1.30 16.40
CA GLY A 33 -3.62 -1.62 17.41
C GLY A 33 -2.29 -0.85 17.26
N GLY A 34 -2.31 0.32 16.62
CA GLY A 34 -1.12 1.17 16.46
C GLY A 34 -0.16 0.69 15.38
N GLY A 35 -0.63 -0.08 14.40
CA GLY A 35 0.18 -0.46 13.23
C GLY A 35 0.77 0.77 12.52
N THR A 36 1.98 0.63 12.00
CA THR A 36 2.74 1.72 11.40
C THR A 36 3.13 1.40 9.96
N LEU A 37 3.09 2.41 9.12
CA LEU A 37 3.62 2.35 7.76
C LEU A 37 5.10 2.74 7.77
N ALA A 38 5.94 1.93 7.14
CA ALA A 38 7.37 2.16 7.01
C ALA A 38 7.77 2.29 5.55
N SER A 39 8.41 3.40 5.21
CA SER A 39 9.07 3.57 3.90
C SER A 39 10.54 3.16 3.92
N ASP A 40 11.16 3.04 5.10
CA ASP A 40 12.57 2.65 5.25
C ASP A 40 12.78 1.14 5.04
N THR A 41 13.65 0.79 4.09
CA THR A 41 14.04 -0.59 3.77
C THR A 41 14.88 -1.29 4.81
N ASN A 42 15.43 -0.57 5.80
CA ASN A 42 16.21 -1.20 6.87
C ASN A 42 15.38 -2.22 7.68
N THR A 43 14.06 -2.14 7.57
CA THR A 43 13.09 -3.04 8.20
C THR A 43 12.53 -4.12 7.27
N ALA A 44 13.03 -4.19 6.02
CA ALA A 44 12.67 -5.22 5.05
C ALA A 44 13.47 -6.53 5.29
N PRO A 45 12.97 -7.70 4.84
CA PRO A 45 11.71 -7.89 4.13
C PRO A 45 10.49 -7.80 5.07
N TRP A 46 9.48 -7.03 4.66
CA TRP A 46 8.22 -6.92 5.39
C TRP A 46 7.34 -8.16 5.14
N GLU A 47 6.50 -8.52 6.12
CA GLU A 47 5.47 -9.55 5.88
C GLU A 47 4.42 -9.07 4.86
N THR A 48 4.11 -7.76 4.87
CA THR A 48 3.18 -7.13 3.93
C THR A 48 3.69 -5.75 3.54
N GLY A 49 3.62 -5.46 2.25
CA GLY A 49 3.90 -4.14 1.68
C GLY A 49 2.72 -3.59 0.89
N ILE A 50 2.67 -2.27 0.75
CA ILE A 50 1.73 -1.54 -0.10
C ILE A 50 2.53 -0.86 -1.22
N MET A 51 2.27 -1.22 -2.48
CA MET A 51 2.74 -0.43 -3.62
C MET A 51 1.67 0.60 -3.94
N MET A 52 1.85 1.83 -3.45
CA MET A 52 0.94 2.94 -3.66
C MET A 52 1.29 3.69 -4.95
N CYS A 53 0.71 3.27 -6.07
CA CYS A 53 0.93 3.86 -7.38
C CYS A 53 -0.22 4.82 -7.74
N GLY A 54 0.11 6.08 -7.98
CA GLY A 54 -0.87 7.10 -8.34
C GLY A 54 -1.56 6.87 -9.69
N CYS A 55 -1.04 6.01 -10.56
CA CYS A 55 -1.59 5.67 -11.87
C CYS A 55 -1.50 4.16 -12.12
N VAL A 56 -2.14 3.70 -13.20
CA VAL A 56 -2.22 2.27 -13.57
C VAL A 56 -0.91 1.66 -14.06
N SER A 57 0.11 2.46 -14.39
CA SER A 57 1.36 1.97 -15.00
C SER A 57 2.29 1.22 -14.05
N THR A 58 2.13 1.42 -12.73
CA THR A 58 2.88 0.71 -11.68
C THR A 58 4.40 0.62 -11.93
N CYS A 59 5.06 1.70 -12.38
CA CYS A 59 6.45 1.64 -12.86
C CYS A 59 7.50 1.20 -11.80
N ILE A 60 7.13 1.23 -10.51
CA ILE A 60 7.96 0.76 -9.40
C ILE A 60 7.91 -0.76 -9.23
N ASP A 61 6.99 -1.44 -9.92
CA ASP A 61 6.78 -2.88 -9.82
C ASP A 61 7.91 -3.65 -10.53
N LYS A 62 9.04 -3.75 -9.83
CA LYS A 62 10.27 -4.40 -10.28
C LYS A 62 10.70 -5.45 -9.25
N SER A 63 11.54 -6.39 -9.68
CA SER A 63 12.07 -7.45 -8.81
C SER A 63 12.71 -6.90 -7.53
N GLU A 64 13.48 -5.81 -7.62
CA GLU A 64 14.14 -5.23 -6.44
C GLU A 64 13.13 -4.74 -5.39
N ILE A 65 11.98 -4.24 -5.83
CA ILE A 65 10.90 -3.77 -4.97
C ILE A 65 10.07 -4.95 -4.47
N ARG A 66 9.71 -5.88 -5.36
CA ARG A 66 8.97 -7.11 -5.00
C ARG A 66 9.66 -7.87 -3.87
N ASN A 67 10.99 -7.92 -3.88
CA ASN A 67 11.80 -8.59 -2.85
C ASN A 67 11.77 -7.93 -1.46
N LEU A 68 11.26 -6.70 -1.33
CA LEU A 68 11.19 -6.00 -0.03
C LEU A 68 10.01 -6.44 0.85
N ALA A 69 9.05 -7.19 0.30
CA ALA A 69 7.97 -7.77 1.10
C ALA A 69 7.59 -9.16 0.61
N ARG A 70 7.16 -10.02 1.53
CA ARG A 70 6.63 -11.37 1.20
C ARG A 70 5.34 -11.29 0.38
N ARG A 71 4.55 -10.23 0.60
CA ARG A 71 3.25 -10.01 -0.05
C ARG A 71 3.07 -8.52 -0.32
N TRP A 72 2.38 -8.22 -1.42
CA TRP A 72 2.09 -6.86 -1.83
C TRP A 72 0.60 -6.67 -2.05
N ILE A 73 0.07 -5.58 -1.51
CA ILE A 73 -1.19 -4.98 -1.93
C ILE A 73 -0.82 -3.87 -2.91
N ILE A 74 -1.33 -3.93 -4.13
CA ILE A 74 -0.96 -2.99 -5.19
C ILE A 74 -2.13 -2.05 -5.42
N VAL A 75 -1.90 -0.76 -5.17
CA VAL A 75 -2.80 0.31 -5.57
C VAL A 75 -2.27 0.91 -6.86
N ALA A 76 -3.09 0.94 -7.91
CA ALA A 76 -2.72 1.37 -9.25
C ALA A 76 -3.81 2.28 -9.82
N GLY A 77 -3.71 3.59 -9.52
CA GLY A 77 -4.84 4.51 -9.70
C GLY A 77 -6.04 4.03 -8.86
N ASN A 78 -7.22 3.98 -9.46
CA ASN A 78 -8.43 3.47 -8.79
C ASN A 78 -8.48 1.94 -8.63
N ASN A 79 -7.40 1.21 -8.88
CA ASN A 79 -7.41 -0.25 -8.73
C ASN A 79 -6.68 -0.69 -7.45
N VAL A 80 -7.25 -1.65 -6.72
CA VAL A 80 -6.59 -2.37 -5.62
C VAL A 80 -6.52 -3.86 -6.00
N ASP A 81 -5.32 -4.39 -6.20
CA ASP A 81 -5.07 -5.75 -6.72
C ASP A 81 -5.95 -6.09 -7.95
N MET A 82 -5.93 -5.21 -8.95
CA MET A 82 -6.70 -5.31 -10.21
C MET A 82 -8.21 -5.09 -10.11
N LEU A 83 -8.77 -4.88 -8.92
CA LEU A 83 -10.17 -4.53 -8.75
C LEU A 83 -10.35 -3.02 -8.74
N THR A 84 -11.25 -2.49 -9.57
CA THR A 84 -11.58 -1.06 -9.55
C THR A 84 -12.40 -0.72 -8.31
N VAL A 85 -11.95 0.30 -7.59
CA VAL A 85 -12.48 0.77 -6.32
C VAL A 85 -12.64 2.30 -6.39
N PRO A 86 -13.77 2.87 -5.96
CA PRO A 86 -13.92 4.32 -5.79
C PRO A 86 -12.77 4.89 -4.93
N GLU A 87 -12.24 6.06 -5.27
CA GLU A 87 -11.04 6.58 -4.58
C GLU A 87 -11.22 6.69 -3.06
N ASN A 88 -12.41 7.08 -2.62
CA ASN A 88 -12.80 7.19 -1.21
C ASN A 88 -12.89 5.84 -0.48
N GLU A 89 -12.90 4.71 -1.20
CA GLU A 89 -12.98 3.36 -0.65
C GLU A 89 -11.63 2.60 -0.71
N ILE A 90 -10.62 3.16 -1.39
CA ILE A 90 -9.30 2.52 -1.52
C ILE A 90 -8.67 2.26 -0.16
N ALA A 91 -8.68 3.25 0.75
CA ALA A 91 -8.08 3.11 2.08
C ALA A 91 -8.72 1.96 2.87
N GLN A 92 -10.05 1.90 2.89
CA GLN A 92 -10.79 0.84 3.56
C GLN A 92 -10.46 -0.53 2.94
N THR A 93 -10.50 -0.64 1.62
CA THR A 93 -10.22 -1.89 0.90
C THR A 93 -8.81 -2.42 1.19
N VAL A 94 -7.82 -1.52 1.24
CA VAL A 94 -6.44 -1.89 1.60
C VAL A 94 -6.35 -2.42 3.03
N VAL A 95 -7.03 -1.77 3.99
CA VAL A 95 -7.02 -2.20 5.40
C VAL A 95 -7.73 -3.54 5.59
N GLU A 96 -8.85 -3.77 4.91
CA GLU A 96 -9.55 -5.06 4.89
C GLU A 96 -8.63 -6.17 4.38
N LYS A 97 -7.89 -5.93 3.29
CA LYS A 97 -6.89 -6.87 2.77
C LYS A 97 -5.77 -7.14 3.77
N ILE A 98 -5.22 -6.12 4.43
CA ILE A 98 -4.20 -6.27 5.49
C ILE A 98 -4.70 -7.16 6.63
N ASN A 99 -5.98 -7.05 6.98
CA ASN A 99 -6.60 -7.87 8.02
C ASN A 99 -6.91 -9.29 7.55
N SER A 100 -7.23 -9.49 6.27
CA SER A 100 -7.47 -10.82 5.68
C SER A 100 -6.22 -11.72 5.63
N PHE A 101 -5.03 -11.12 5.69
CA PHE A 101 -3.76 -11.84 5.71
C PHE A 101 -3.30 -12.25 7.12
N SER A 102 -4.13 -11.97 8.12
CA SER A 102 -3.77 -12.02 9.54
C SER A 102 -4.06 -13.33 10.24
#